data_AF-E9I3L5-F1
#
_entry.id   AF-E9I3L5-F1
#
_cell.length_a   1.000
_cell.length_b   1.000
_cell.length_c   1.000
_cell.angle_alpha   90.00
_cell.angle_beta   90.00
_cell.angle_gamma   90.00
#
_symmetry.space_group_name_H-M   'P 1'
#
loop_
_entity.id
_entity.type
_entity.pdbx_description
1 polymer ?
#
loop_
_entity_poly.entity_id
_entity_poly.type
_entity_poly.pdbx_seq_one_letter_code
_entity_poly.pdbx_strand_id
1 'polypeptide(L)'
;HELRRAGLQMHVHVFTRRFNEGANPWNNELNLISAQLVFLAFDGAITTTNYNNYTFLLNNRVNSNGCPIGMTFFVYHEYNDYTLTHTTQLHRQIGLTSQSPSGLMKLGARAPFLQSSGDDTFTAMKNLGMFYDCSFPETSVNRTNPPIWPYTMDQGFQHECTIPPCPKDKYPGIWTVPMVKK
;
A
#
# COMPACT_ATOMS: atom_id res chain seq x y z
N HIS A 1 -19.91 0.34 3.27
CA HIS A 1 -21.14 0.41 2.44
C HIS A 1 -21.28 1.79 1.77
N GLU A 2 -21.04 2.90 2.50
CA GLU A 2 -21.13 4.26 1.93
C GLU A 2 -20.08 4.57 0.85
N LEU A 3 -18.83 4.12 1.03
CA LEU A 3 -17.76 4.37 0.06
C LEU A 3 -17.97 3.69 -1.30
N ARG A 4 -18.58 2.49 -1.28
CA ARG A 4 -18.93 1.76 -2.51
C ARG A 4 -20.06 2.47 -3.27
N ARG A 5 -20.97 3.13 -2.56
CA ARG A 5 -22.03 3.97 -3.16
C ARG A 5 -21.47 5.25 -3.77
N ALA A 6 -20.36 5.76 -3.24
CA ALA A 6 -19.65 6.91 -3.78
C ALA A 6 -18.71 6.59 -4.96
N GLY A 7 -18.71 5.34 -5.46
CA GLY A 7 -17.85 4.92 -6.59
C GLY A 7 -16.35 4.85 -6.26
N LEU A 8 -15.98 4.90 -4.97
CA LEU A 8 -14.59 4.89 -4.54
C LEU A 8 -14.05 3.46 -4.41
N GLN A 9 -12.93 3.17 -5.07
CA GLN A 9 -12.26 1.88 -4.97
C GLN A 9 -11.27 1.88 -3.80
N MET A 10 -11.76 1.44 -2.64
CA MET A 10 -10.94 1.27 -1.43
C MET A 10 -10.33 -0.13 -1.36
N HIS A 11 -9.04 -0.18 -1.08
CA HIS A 11 -8.26 -1.39 -0.82
C HIS A 11 -7.81 -1.42 0.64
N VAL A 12 -8.03 -2.55 1.31
CA VAL A 12 -7.65 -2.74 2.72
C VAL A 12 -6.77 -3.98 2.80
N HIS A 13 -5.52 -3.79 3.19
CA HIS A 13 -4.57 -4.88 3.39
C HIS A 13 -4.23 -4.99 4.87
N VAL A 14 -4.24 -6.21 5.40
CA VAL A 14 -4.18 -6.48 6.84
C VAL A 14 -3.03 -7.46 7.08
N PHE A 15 -1.92 -6.97 7.61
CA PHE A 15 -0.70 -7.73 7.86
C PHE A 15 -0.49 -7.98 9.37
N THR A 16 -0.67 -9.23 9.82
CA THR A 16 -0.56 -9.63 11.25
C THR A 16 0.75 -10.34 11.56
N ARG A 17 1.67 -9.73 12.33
CA ARG A 17 2.94 -10.35 12.71
C ARG A 17 2.92 -10.70 14.17
N ARG A 18 3.25 -11.95 14.49
CA ARG A 18 3.47 -12.41 15.86
C ARG A 18 4.94 -12.23 16.21
N PHE A 19 5.20 -11.57 17.33
CA PHE A 19 6.52 -11.40 17.92
C PHE A 19 6.60 -12.25 19.19
N ASN A 20 7.76 -12.89 19.39
CA ASN A 20 8.07 -13.57 20.64
C ASN A 20 8.68 -12.56 21.61
N GLU A 21 8.03 -12.33 22.75
CA GLU A 21 8.59 -11.50 23.83
C GLU A 21 9.25 -12.34 24.94
N GLY A 22 9.60 -13.58 24.62
CA GLY A 22 10.17 -14.53 25.56
C GLY A 22 9.15 -15.52 26.12
N ALA A 23 9.66 -16.55 26.79
CA ALA A 23 8.84 -17.56 27.45
C ALA A 23 8.40 -17.07 28.83
N ASN A 24 7.14 -17.30 29.18
CA ASN A 24 6.63 -17.08 30.52
C ASN A 24 7.47 -17.93 31.50
N PRO A 25 8.07 -17.30 32.54
CA PRO A 25 8.97 -18.00 33.47
C PRO A 25 8.32 -19.13 34.26
N TRP A 26 6.98 -19.18 34.34
CA TRP A 26 6.23 -20.12 35.17
C TRP A 26 5.78 -21.37 34.44
N ASN A 27 5.55 -21.29 33.13
CA ASN A 27 5.04 -22.40 32.32
C ASN A 27 5.77 -22.61 30.99
N ASN A 28 6.83 -21.84 30.72
CA ASN A 28 7.60 -21.85 29.47
C ASN A 28 6.78 -21.62 28.19
N GLU A 29 5.55 -21.08 28.29
CA GLU A 29 4.77 -20.71 27.11
C GLU A 29 5.31 -19.42 26.49
N LEU A 30 5.40 -19.37 25.16
CA LEU A 30 5.81 -18.14 24.47
C LEU A 30 4.73 -17.07 24.64
N ASN A 31 5.12 -15.93 25.22
CA ASN A 31 4.28 -14.73 25.18
C ASN A 31 4.33 -14.16 23.75
N LEU A 32 3.22 -14.36 23.03
CA LEU A 32 3.06 -13.90 21.66
C LEU A 32 2.29 -12.59 21.63
N ILE A 33 2.98 -11.49 21.28
CA ILE A 33 2.29 -10.23 20.95
C ILE A 33 2.05 -10.19 19.45
N SER A 34 0.79 -9.91 19.08
CA SER A 34 0.40 -9.76 17.68
C SER A 34 0.26 -8.29 17.34
N ALA A 35 1.11 -7.77 16.45
CA ALA A 35 0.89 -6.46 15.85
C ALA A 35 0.10 -6.62 14.55
N GLN A 36 -0.91 -5.78 14.38
CA GLN A 36 -1.71 -5.73 13.16
C GLN A 36 -1.46 -4.40 12.44
N LEU A 37 -0.82 -4.46 11.27
CA LEU A 37 -0.76 -3.33 10.36
C LEU A 37 -1.96 -3.38 9.41
N VAL A 38 -2.65 -2.24 9.25
CA VAL A 38 -3.73 -2.07 8.28
C VAL A 38 -3.31 -0.99 7.30
N PHE A 39 -3.15 -1.37 6.04
CA PHE A 39 -2.82 -0.47 4.94
C PHE A 39 -4.09 -0.13 4.17
N LEU A 40 -4.55 1.12 4.35
CA LEU A 40 -5.71 1.68 3.66
C LEU A 40 -5.23 2.42 2.42
N ALA A 41 -5.68 1.99 1.25
CA ALA A 41 -5.32 2.60 -0.03
C ALA A 41 -6.55 2.93 -0.87
N PHE A 42 -6.54 4.07 -1.55
CA PHE A 42 -7.56 4.47 -2.51
C PHE A 42 -6.95 4.74 -3.87
N ASP A 43 -7.61 4.23 -4.91
CA ASP A 43 -7.22 4.47 -6.30
C ASP A 43 -8.19 5.47 -6.93
N GLY A 44 -7.67 6.44 -7.68
CA GLY A 44 -8.51 7.39 -8.40
C GLY A 44 -8.07 8.85 -8.29
N ALA A 45 -8.77 9.72 -9.01
CA ALA A 45 -8.62 11.16 -8.90
C ALA A 45 -9.17 11.67 -7.56
N ILE A 46 -8.50 12.66 -6.96
CA ILE A 46 -9.01 13.42 -5.84
C ILE A 46 -9.79 14.60 -6.42
N THR A 47 -11.05 14.74 -6.04
CA THR A 47 -11.97 15.78 -6.54
C THR A 47 -12.71 16.41 -5.38
N THR A 48 -13.32 17.58 -5.61
CA THR A 48 -14.17 18.26 -4.63
C THR A 48 -15.34 17.39 -4.16
N THR A 49 -15.82 16.47 -5.00
CA THR A 49 -16.93 15.56 -4.68
C THR A 49 -16.52 14.45 -3.70
N ASN A 50 -15.30 13.92 -3.81
CA ASN A 50 -14.86 12.79 -2.98
C ASN A 50 -13.98 13.19 -1.79
N TYR A 51 -13.38 14.37 -1.81
CA TYR A 51 -12.48 14.85 -0.77
C TYR A 51 -13.10 14.80 0.63
N ASN A 52 -14.35 15.28 0.77
CA ASN A 52 -15.04 15.29 2.06
C ASN A 52 -15.26 13.88 2.63
N ASN A 53 -15.45 12.89 1.77
CA ASN A 53 -15.59 11.49 2.19
C ASN A 53 -14.28 10.99 2.80
N TYR A 54 -13.14 11.29 2.16
CA TYR A 54 -11.83 10.92 2.68
C TYR A 54 -11.53 11.58 4.03
N THR A 55 -11.77 12.89 4.15
CA THR A 55 -11.56 13.60 5.42
C THR A 55 -12.46 13.06 6.52
N PHE A 56 -13.72 12.75 6.21
CA PHE A 56 -14.65 12.17 7.17
C PHE A 56 -14.18 10.81 7.69
N LEU A 57 -13.66 9.94 6.82
CA LEU A 57 -13.12 8.64 7.23
C LEU A 57 -11.94 8.78 8.20
N LEU A 58 -11.17 9.85 8.05
CA LEU A 58 -9.87 9.99 8.67
C LEU A 58 -9.89 10.87 9.92
N ASN A 59 -10.89 11.74 10.07
CA ASN A 59 -11.04 12.61 11.21
C ASN A 59 -11.37 11.83 12.48
N ASN A 60 -10.78 12.24 13.60
CA ASN A 60 -11.01 11.69 14.94
C ASN A 60 -10.72 10.18 15.08
N ARG A 61 -9.90 9.61 14.19
CA ARG A 61 -9.43 8.22 14.31
C ARG A 61 -7.94 8.19 14.63
N VAL A 62 -7.61 7.55 15.75
CA VAL A 62 -6.23 7.37 16.21
C VAL A 62 -5.92 5.89 16.38
N ASN A 63 -4.65 5.54 16.17
CA ASN A 63 -4.09 4.25 16.54
C ASN A 63 -3.97 4.16 18.07
N SER A 64 -3.74 2.94 18.60
CA SER A 64 -3.59 2.71 20.04
C SER A 64 -2.44 3.49 20.70
N ASN A 65 -1.50 4.00 19.91
CA ASN A 65 -0.43 4.88 20.36
C ASN A 65 -0.82 6.37 20.41
N GLY A 66 -2.07 6.72 20.12
CA GLY A 66 -2.59 8.10 20.11
C GLY A 66 -2.33 8.89 18.83
N CYS A 67 -1.58 8.36 17.86
CA CYS A 67 -1.34 9.04 16.59
C CYS A 67 -2.56 8.89 15.64
N PRO A 68 -2.93 9.91 14.85
CA PRO A 68 -3.95 9.78 13.82
C PRO A 68 -3.67 8.62 12.86
N ILE A 69 -4.70 7.89 12.44
CA ILE A 69 -4.53 6.84 11.41
C ILE A 69 -4.06 7.47 10.10
N GLY A 70 -3.31 6.72 9.30
CA GLY A 70 -2.86 7.14 7.96
C GLY A 70 -3.67 6.50 6.83
N MET A 71 -3.52 7.03 5.63
CA MET A 71 -4.09 6.46 4.40
C MET A 71 -3.19 6.80 3.22
N THR A 72 -3.19 5.93 2.23
CA THR A 72 -2.45 6.08 0.98
C THR A 72 -3.40 6.35 -0.18
N PHE A 73 -3.06 7.28 -1.05
CA PHE A 73 -3.80 7.54 -2.28
C PHE A 73 -2.93 7.25 -3.49
N PHE A 74 -3.42 6.45 -4.42
CA PHE A 74 -2.83 6.20 -5.73
C PHE A 74 -3.59 7.02 -6.78
N VAL A 75 -3.03 8.21 -7.07
CA VAL A 75 -3.76 9.28 -7.77
C VAL A 75 -3.51 9.25 -9.27
N TYR A 76 -4.59 9.20 -10.05
CA TYR A 76 -4.55 9.36 -11.51
C TYR A 76 -4.48 10.85 -11.89
N HIS A 77 -3.88 11.17 -13.04
CA HIS A 77 -3.86 12.53 -13.56
C HIS A 77 -5.25 13.04 -13.96
N GLU A 78 -6.03 12.19 -14.65
CA GLU A 78 -7.30 12.58 -15.26
C GLU A 78 -8.32 13.03 -14.20
N TYR A 79 -8.92 14.21 -14.40
CA TYR A 79 -9.89 14.84 -13.49
C TYR A 79 -9.40 15.15 -12.07
N ASN A 80 -8.09 15.06 -11.81
CA ASN A 80 -7.55 15.27 -10.48
C ASN A 80 -7.39 16.75 -10.14
N ASP A 81 -7.88 17.13 -8.96
CA ASP A 81 -7.61 18.42 -8.37
C ASP A 81 -6.27 18.38 -7.62
N TYR A 82 -5.26 18.97 -8.23
CA TYR A 82 -3.91 19.02 -7.66
C TYR A 82 -3.80 19.89 -6.41
N THR A 83 -4.71 20.86 -6.21
CA THR A 83 -4.74 21.67 -5.00
C THR A 83 -5.18 20.83 -3.80
N LEU A 84 -6.22 20.02 -3.99
CA LEU A 84 -6.69 19.06 -2.99
C LEU A 84 -5.68 17.93 -2.77
N THR A 85 -5.03 17.47 -3.84
CA THR A 85 -3.97 16.44 -3.75
C THR A 85 -2.81 16.92 -2.88
N HIS A 86 -2.31 18.14 -3.13
CA HIS A 86 -1.24 18.74 -2.34
C HIS A 86 -1.66 18.93 -0.87
N THR A 87 -2.89 19.40 -0.64
CA THR A 87 -3.46 19.56 0.71
C THR A 87 -3.58 18.22 1.45
N THR A 88 -3.97 17.16 0.73
CA THR A 88 -4.06 15.79 1.27
C THR A 88 -2.68 15.25 1.66
N GLN A 89 -1.66 15.53 0.84
CA GLN A 89 -0.28 15.08 1.08
C GLN A 89 0.31 15.67 2.36
N LEU A 90 0.02 16.92 2.68
CA LEU A 90 0.55 17.56 3.89
C LEU A 90 0.11 16.83 5.18
N HIS A 91 -0.96 16.04 5.10
CA HIS A 91 -1.47 15.29 6.22
C HIS A 91 -1.21 13.77 6.12
N ARG A 92 -0.90 13.23 4.92
CA ARG A 92 -0.95 11.79 4.59
C ARG A 92 0.02 11.33 3.49
N GLN A 93 0.17 10.02 3.30
CA GLN A 93 1.05 9.45 2.26
C GLN A 93 0.33 9.37 0.90
N ILE A 94 1.04 9.67 -0.19
CA ILE A 94 0.53 9.55 -1.57
C ILE A 94 1.48 8.68 -2.39
N GLY A 95 0.90 7.70 -3.09
CA GLY A 95 1.55 6.90 -4.14
C GLY A 95 1.08 7.33 -5.53
N LEU A 96 1.85 6.98 -6.56
CA LEU A 96 1.55 7.34 -7.95
C LEU A 96 1.04 6.19 -8.77
N THR A 97 0.21 6.54 -9.75
CA THR A 97 -0.28 5.63 -10.79
C THR A 97 -0.02 6.11 -12.22
N SER A 98 0.16 7.41 -12.50
CA SER A 98 0.40 7.84 -13.90
C SER A 98 1.13 9.17 -14.18
N GLN A 99 1.08 10.20 -13.32
CA GLN A 99 1.94 11.41 -13.39
C GLN A 99 1.50 12.43 -12.32
N SER A 100 2.43 12.89 -11.49
CA SER A 100 2.17 13.97 -10.52
C SER A 100 3.22 15.08 -10.64
N PRO A 101 2.82 16.34 -10.31
CA PRO A 101 3.67 17.51 -10.42
C PRO A 101 5.04 17.29 -9.77
N SER A 102 6.07 17.85 -10.40
CA SER A 102 7.41 18.00 -9.84
C SER A 102 7.34 18.81 -8.54
N GLY A 103 7.52 18.15 -7.40
CA GLY A 103 7.50 18.79 -6.07
C GLY A 103 6.84 17.96 -4.97
N LEU A 104 6.03 16.95 -5.33
CA LEU A 104 5.47 16.01 -4.37
C LEU A 104 6.47 14.89 -4.04
N MET A 105 6.66 14.57 -2.76
CA MET A 105 7.41 13.39 -2.35
C MET A 105 6.62 12.13 -2.72
N LYS A 106 7.16 11.35 -3.66
CA LYS A 106 6.51 10.16 -4.23
C LYS A 106 7.04 8.94 -3.50
N LEU A 107 6.23 8.37 -2.61
CA LEU A 107 6.70 7.27 -1.76
C LEU A 107 6.52 5.90 -2.39
N GLY A 108 5.45 5.69 -3.17
CA GLY A 108 5.22 4.40 -3.82
C GLY A 108 4.42 4.47 -5.09
N ALA A 109 4.31 3.32 -5.76
CA ALA A 109 3.66 3.15 -7.06
C ALA A 109 2.55 2.10 -6.97
N ARG A 110 1.52 2.26 -7.79
CA ARG A 110 0.58 1.19 -8.13
C ARG A 110 0.32 1.25 -9.62
N ALA A 111 0.41 0.12 -10.31
CA ALA A 111 0.16 0.04 -11.73
C ALA A 111 -1.35 0.08 -11.99
N PRO A 112 -1.81 0.83 -13.02
CA PRO A 112 -3.20 0.76 -13.46
C PRO A 112 -3.61 -0.70 -13.72
N PHE A 113 -4.81 -1.07 -13.27
CA PHE A 113 -5.36 -2.43 -13.39
C PHE A 113 -4.48 -3.55 -12.82
N LEU A 114 -3.53 -3.23 -11.93
CA LEU A 114 -2.58 -4.17 -11.34
C LEU A 114 -1.62 -4.82 -12.35
N GLN A 115 -1.42 -4.17 -13.51
CA GLN A 115 -0.58 -4.68 -14.58
C GLN A 115 0.75 -3.92 -14.61
N SER A 116 1.78 -4.48 -13.98
CA SER A 116 3.14 -3.95 -14.08
C SER A 116 3.74 -4.24 -15.46
N SER A 117 4.70 -3.43 -15.90
CA SER A 117 5.51 -3.68 -17.11
C SER A 117 6.80 -4.44 -16.77
N GLY A 118 6.78 -5.28 -15.74
CA GLY A 118 7.93 -6.02 -15.24
C GLY A 118 9.09 -5.11 -14.85
N ASP A 119 10.27 -5.40 -15.40
CA ASP A 119 11.52 -4.71 -15.09
C ASP A 119 11.51 -3.21 -15.45
N ASP A 120 10.76 -2.81 -16.49
CA ASP A 120 10.67 -1.41 -16.89
C ASP A 120 10.01 -0.55 -15.80
N THR A 121 8.97 -1.09 -15.15
CA THR A 121 8.30 -0.40 -14.05
C THR A 121 9.26 -0.18 -12.87
N PHE A 122 9.99 -1.22 -12.47
CA PHE A 122 10.91 -1.12 -11.33
C PHE A 122 12.16 -0.29 -11.62
N THR A 123 12.64 -0.32 -12.87
CA THR A 123 13.71 0.57 -13.34
C THR A 123 13.27 2.02 -13.28
N ALA A 124 12.06 2.33 -13.75
CA ALA A 124 11.50 3.67 -13.66
C ALA A 124 11.32 4.12 -12.19
N MET A 125 10.82 3.25 -11.33
CA MET A 125 10.66 3.54 -9.90
C MET A 125 11.99 3.87 -9.23
N LYS A 126 13.05 3.10 -9.52
CA LYS A 126 14.39 3.35 -9.01
C LYS A 126 14.90 4.73 -9.44
N ASN A 127 14.74 5.06 -10.72
CA ASN A 127 15.16 6.35 -11.29
C ASN A 127 14.38 7.54 -10.72
N LEU A 128 13.13 7.33 -10.30
CA LEU A 128 12.27 8.33 -9.69
C LEU A 128 12.40 8.40 -8.15
N GLY A 129 13.23 7.56 -7.54
CA GLY A 129 13.41 7.51 -6.09
C GLY A 129 12.18 7.01 -5.33
N MET A 130 11.37 6.15 -5.95
CA MET A 130 10.18 5.56 -5.32
C MET A 130 10.56 4.36 -4.46
N PHE A 131 9.93 4.22 -3.29
CA PHE A 131 10.34 3.24 -2.27
C PHE A 131 9.57 1.92 -2.32
N TYR A 132 8.30 1.94 -2.74
CA TYR A 132 7.50 0.71 -2.74
C TYR A 132 6.53 0.62 -3.92
N ASP A 133 6.27 -0.61 -4.36
CA ASP A 133 5.23 -0.97 -5.31
C ASP A 133 4.06 -1.64 -4.57
N CYS A 134 2.83 -1.41 -5.01
CA CYS A 134 1.63 -2.09 -4.51
C CYS A 134 0.73 -2.53 -5.68
N SER A 135 1.32 -3.19 -6.67
CA SER A 135 0.65 -3.60 -7.92
C SER A 135 0.36 -5.09 -7.99
N PHE A 136 1.06 -5.92 -7.21
CA PHE A 136 0.99 -7.36 -7.37
C PHE A 136 -0.07 -7.99 -6.46
N PRO A 137 -1.13 -8.59 -7.02
CA PRO A 137 -2.09 -9.37 -6.25
C PRO A 137 -1.46 -10.66 -5.76
N GLU A 138 -1.57 -10.90 -4.46
CA GLU A 138 -1.26 -12.22 -3.93
C GLU A 138 -2.46 -13.13 -4.21
N THR A 139 -2.27 -14.07 -5.12
CA THR A 139 -3.33 -15.02 -5.51
C THR A 139 -2.97 -16.47 -5.25
N SER A 140 -1.99 -16.79 -4.38
CA SER A 140 -1.75 -18.18 -4.03
C SER A 140 -3.09 -18.84 -3.68
N VAL A 141 -3.51 -19.73 -4.58
CA VAL A 141 -4.83 -20.38 -4.58
C VAL A 141 -4.99 -21.20 -3.30
N ASN A 142 -3.86 -21.61 -2.73
CA ASN A 142 -3.71 -22.00 -1.35
C ASN A 142 -3.46 -20.76 -0.49
N ARG A 143 -4.54 -20.11 -0.02
CA ARG A 143 -4.52 -19.02 0.99
C ARG A 143 -3.34 -19.24 1.94
N THR A 144 -2.20 -18.63 1.66
CA THR A 144 -0.99 -18.89 2.44
C THR A 144 -1.32 -18.39 3.83
N ASN A 145 -1.40 -19.32 4.76
CA ASN A 145 -1.53 -19.02 6.17
C ASN A 145 -0.15 -19.30 6.75
N PRO A 146 0.70 -18.28 6.95
CA PRO A 146 0.38 -16.84 6.99
C PRO A 146 0.44 -16.11 5.63
N PRO A 147 -0.29 -15.00 5.46
CA PRO A 147 -0.25 -14.19 4.24
C PRO A 147 1.15 -13.62 4.00
N ILE A 148 1.51 -13.41 2.73
CA ILE A 148 2.81 -12.83 2.39
C ILE A 148 2.95 -11.41 2.96
N TRP A 149 4.13 -11.16 3.54
CA TRP A 149 4.49 -9.88 4.11
C TRP A 149 5.10 -8.97 3.05
N PRO A 150 5.03 -7.64 3.20
CA PRO A 150 5.83 -6.74 2.39
C PRO A 150 7.31 -7.15 2.46
N TYR A 151 7.97 -7.15 1.32
CA TYR A 151 9.35 -7.63 1.18
C TYR A 151 10.14 -6.72 0.25
N THR A 152 11.46 -6.75 0.38
CA THR A 152 12.38 -6.03 -0.50
C THR A 152 12.66 -6.82 -1.77
N MET A 153 12.78 -6.12 -2.90
CA MET A 153 13.18 -6.68 -4.19
C MET A 153 14.69 -6.94 -4.29
N ASP A 154 15.43 -6.87 -3.17
CA ASP A 154 16.85 -7.20 -3.03
C ASP A 154 17.19 -8.60 -3.55
N GLN A 155 16.28 -9.56 -3.35
CA GLN A 155 16.41 -10.94 -3.84
C GLN A 155 15.56 -11.21 -5.08
N GLY A 156 14.93 -10.19 -5.66
CA GLY A 156 13.99 -10.31 -6.76
C GLY A 156 12.55 -10.56 -6.28
N PHE A 157 11.69 -10.89 -7.24
CA PHE A 157 10.27 -11.16 -7.00
C PHE A 157 10.05 -12.47 -6.22
N GLN A 158 9.22 -12.45 -5.17
CA GLN A 158 9.15 -13.54 -4.19
C GLN A 158 7.85 -14.36 -4.20
N HIS A 159 6.89 -14.05 -5.08
CA HIS A 159 5.64 -14.79 -5.18
C HIS A 159 5.29 -15.15 -6.62
N GLU A 160 4.18 -15.89 -6.80
CA GLU A 160 3.72 -16.30 -8.12
C GLU A 160 3.26 -15.10 -8.95
N CYS A 161 3.69 -15.02 -10.20
CA CYS A 161 3.30 -13.94 -11.10
C CYS A 161 1.92 -14.21 -11.69
N THR A 162 0.88 -13.67 -11.07
CA THR A 162 -0.51 -13.83 -11.55
C THR A 162 -0.83 -12.95 -12.74
N ILE A 163 -0.28 -11.72 -12.77
CA ILE A 163 -0.53 -10.73 -13.82
C ILE A 163 0.80 -10.41 -14.50
N PRO A 164 1.15 -11.09 -15.59
CA PRO A 164 2.39 -10.83 -16.32
C PRO A 164 2.30 -9.50 -17.10
N PRO A 165 3.45 -8.86 -17.37
CA PRO A 165 4.81 -9.25 -16.95
C PRO A 165 5.15 -8.84 -15.50
N CYS A 166 5.83 -9.72 -14.77
CA CYS A 166 6.45 -9.43 -13.47
C CYS A 166 7.96 -9.19 -13.62
N PRO A 167 8.59 -8.41 -12.73
CA PRO A 167 10.03 -8.15 -12.77
C PRO A 167 10.83 -9.45 -12.65
N LYS A 168 11.88 -9.58 -13.45
CA LYS A 168 12.82 -10.71 -13.43
C LYS A 168 14.13 -10.34 -12.75
N ASP A 169 14.49 -9.06 -12.76
CA ASP A 169 15.70 -8.55 -12.13
C ASP A 169 15.49 -8.23 -10.64
N LYS A 170 16.61 -7.88 -9.99
CA LYS A 170 16.65 -7.48 -8.59
C LYS A 170 16.69 -5.96 -8.49
N TYR A 171 15.91 -5.42 -7.56
CA TYR A 171 15.83 -3.97 -7.33
C TYR A 171 16.08 -3.65 -5.85
N PRO A 172 17.36 -3.65 -5.40
CA PRO A 172 17.67 -3.45 -4.01
C PRO A 172 17.11 -2.12 -3.46
N GLY A 173 16.49 -2.17 -2.29
CA GLY A 173 15.89 -1.02 -1.60
C GLY A 173 14.46 -0.70 -2.03
N ILE A 174 13.94 -1.26 -3.12
CA ILE A 174 12.53 -1.14 -3.49
C ILE A 174 11.75 -2.24 -2.76
N TRP A 175 10.64 -1.86 -2.13
CA TRP A 175 9.72 -2.76 -1.48
C TRP A 175 8.56 -3.15 -2.39
N THR A 176 8.03 -4.36 -2.22
CA THR A 176 6.73 -4.74 -2.74
C THR A 176 5.79 -4.94 -1.57
N VAL A 177 4.66 -4.24 -1.59
CA VAL A 177 3.54 -4.40 -0.67
C VAL A 177 2.48 -5.24 -1.39
N PRO A 178 2.45 -6.56 -1.18
CA PRO A 178 1.58 -7.47 -1.92
C PRO A 178 0.11 -7.20 -1.60
N MET A 179 -0.73 -7.30 -2.62
CA MET A 179 -2.16 -7.08 -2.51
C MET A 179 -2.88 -8.36 -2.07
N VAL A 180 -2.88 -8.61 -0.77
CA VAL A 180 -3.55 -9.75 -0.15
C VAL A 180 -5.07 -9.61 -0.29
N LYS A 181 -5.73 -10.56 -0.97
CA LYS A 181 -7.20 -10.70 -0.98
C LYS A 181 -7.64 -11.49 0.26
N LYS A 182 -8.59 -10.95 1.03
CA LYS A 182 -9.30 -11.69 2.08
C LYS A 182 -10.67 -12.12 1.60
#